data_AF-A0A1B8AIC9-F1
#
_entry.id   AF-A0A1B8AIC9-F1
#
_cell.length_a   1.000
_cell.length_b   1.000
_cell.length_c   1.000
_cell.angle_alpha   90.00
_cell.angle_beta   90.00
_cell.angle_gamma   90.00
#
_symmetry.space_group_name_H-M   'P 1'
#
loop_
_entity.id
_entity.type
_entity.pdbx_description
1 polymer ?
#
loop_
_entity_poly.entity_id
_entity_poly.type
_entity_poly.pdbx_seq_one_letter_code
_entity_poly.pdbx_strand_id
1 'polypeptide(L)'
;MANPEFIYCTICGMTLLDDACVVYSGPHWPGADFHSKKVSDQELTRYEAMAESQYGKAILSTGHVTYPPEAYDELRRSEDLPDGVAPAKMYIAIHPACEDVAKRAIKTLSTAKIRSIGDLWLALERRCAGYLNWAWQQEAMGRDIRFIPFIPYNAIDEPGLHGYYAPLYCLIHTGDEWEGWWDENPVDIPNLTTELMSNLERLEHNPTPKLKELLELSPNEIENHIHSFVQDGEFSLDCNYLMPQSMWAQVFFRIPFLWDLDIDTVYRKTGSSKDDLESWNWEKLTRQVMSRVEVSHDVRPWVDDEEAWDYSDVGLNVPGGFTNRRRIWQILEELHPDVALWRHKDCEW
;
A
#
# COMPACT_ATOMS: atom_id res chain seq x y z
N MET A 1 -25.27 -8.77 13.02
CA MET A 1 -24.79 -7.96 11.89
C MET A 1 -25.60 -8.32 10.68
N ALA A 2 -26.15 -7.33 9.98
CA ALA A 2 -26.47 -7.49 8.57
C ALA A 2 -25.16 -7.71 7.82
N ASN A 3 -25.13 -8.62 6.85
CA ASN A 3 -23.95 -8.81 6.02
C ASN A 3 -23.66 -7.51 5.26
N PRO A 4 -22.39 -7.09 5.12
CA PRO A 4 -22.08 -5.94 4.31
C PRO A 4 -22.59 -6.18 2.88
N GLU A 5 -23.09 -5.14 2.21
CA GLU A 5 -23.53 -5.28 0.83
C GLU A 5 -22.36 -5.67 -0.08
N PHE A 6 -21.14 -5.23 0.22
CA PHE A 6 -19.94 -5.48 -0.57
C PHE A 6 -18.79 -6.03 0.29
N ILE A 7 -17.86 -6.75 -0.36
CA ILE A 7 -16.59 -7.12 0.27
C ILE A 7 -15.53 -6.11 -0.15
N TYR A 8 -14.79 -5.58 0.82
CA TYR A 8 -13.71 -4.64 0.58
C TYR A 8 -12.36 -5.29 0.80
N CYS A 9 -11.39 -4.94 -0.04
CA CYS A 9 -10.00 -5.31 0.15
C CYS A 9 -9.44 -4.59 1.37
N THR A 10 -8.97 -5.36 2.35
CA THR A 10 -8.49 -4.78 3.62
C THR A 10 -7.13 -4.04 3.48
N ILE A 11 -6.44 -4.21 2.34
CA ILE A 11 -5.21 -3.47 2.02
C ILE A 11 -5.53 -2.11 1.40
N CYS A 12 -6.23 -2.07 0.26
CA CYS A 12 -6.42 -0.84 -0.51
C CYS A 12 -7.77 -0.14 -0.25
N GLY A 13 -8.71 -0.78 0.46
CA GLY A 13 -10.01 -0.22 0.78
C GLY A 13 -11.01 -0.26 -0.38
N MET A 14 -10.60 -0.65 -1.58
CA MET A 14 -11.50 -0.77 -2.74
C MET A 14 -12.34 -2.06 -2.66
N THR A 15 -13.53 -2.03 -3.24
CA THR A 15 -14.41 -3.20 -3.35
C THR A 15 -13.78 -4.31 -4.20
N LEU A 16 -14.05 -5.56 -3.86
CA LEU A 16 -13.63 -6.74 -4.63
C LEU A 16 -14.58 -7.05 -5.80
N LEU A 17 -15.76 -6.41 -5.83
CA LEU A 17 -16.81 -6.62 -6.84
C LEU A 17 -17.13 -8.11 -7.06
N ASP A 18 -17.60 -8.48 -8.26
CA ASP A 18 -17.81 -9.86 -8.69
C ASP A 18 -16.53 -10.45 -9.33
N ASP A 19 -15.37 -10.26 -8.68
CA ASP A 19 -14.05 -10.63 -9.22
C ASP A 19 -13.23 -11.52 -8.26
N ALA A 20 -12.15 -12.09 -8.82
CA ALA A 20 -11.27 -13.00 -8.12
C ALA A 20 -10.64 -12.31 -6.93
N CYS A 21 -10.65 -13.00 -5.80
CA CYS A 21 -10.05 -12.50 -4.58
C CYS A 21 -9.24 -13.55 -3.84
N VAL A 22 -8.45 -13.08 -2.89
CA VAL A 22 -7.71 -13.92 -1.96
C VAL A 22 -8.35 -13.75 -0.59
N VAL A 23 -8.74 -14.86 0.02
CA VAL A 23 -9.21 -14.89 1.41
C VAL A 23 -8.16 -15.53 2.28
N TYR A 24 -7.70 -14.79 3.28
CA TYR A 24 -6.88 -15.33 4.36
C TYR A 24 -7.75 -15.72 5.54
N SER A 25 -7.41 -16.84 6.16
CA SER A 25 -7.94 -17.31 7.43
C SER A 25 -6.82 -17.38 8.44
N GLY A 26 -7.05 -16.86 9.64
CA GLY A 26 -6.03 -16.86 10.69
C GLY A 26 -6.58 -16.55 12.08
N PRO A 27 -5.70 -16.49 13.08
CA PRO A 27 -6.03 -16.17 14.47
C PRO A 27 -6.66 -14.77 14.60
N HIS A 28 -7.72 -14.65 15.41
CA HIS A 28 -8.44 -13.39 15.67
C HIS A 28 -8.54 -13.11 17.17
N TRP A 29 -8.28 -11.86 17.58
CA TRP A 29 -8.42 -11.43 18.98
C TRP A 29 -9.28 -10.17 19.13
N PRO A 30 -10.60 -10.30 19.39
CA PRO A 30 -11.55 -9.18 19.31
C PRO A 30 -11.35 -8.08 20.36
N GLY A 31 -10.86 -8.40 21.57
CA GLY A 31 -10.80 -7.46 22.71
C GLY A 31 -9.39 -7.20 23.28
N ALA A 32 -8.37 -7.53 22.51
CA ALA A 32 -7.00 -7.72 22.96
C ALA A 32 -6.06 -6.58 22.54
N ASP A 33 -5.61 -5.73 23.47
CA ASP A 33 -4.51 -4.79 23.24
C ASP A 33 -3.19 -5.47 23.58
N PHE A 34 -2.42 -5.86 22.56
CA PHE A 34 -1.11 -6.48 22.79
C PHE A 34 -0.09 -5.98 21.78
N HIS A 35 0.88 -5.21 22.26
CA HIS A 35 1.98 -4.65 21.49
C HIS A 35 3.13 -5.64 21.21
N SER A 36 2.86 -6.96 21.14
CA SER A 36 3.94 -7.96 21.06
C SER A 36 3.55 -9.31 20.46
N LYS A 37 2.36 -9.44 19.84
CA LYS A 37 1.98 -10.70 19.21
C LYS A 37 2.75 -10.92 17.93
N LYS A 38 3.12 -12.18 17.70
CA LYS A 38 3.67 -12.66 16.44
C LYS A 38 2.74 -13.75 15.93
N VAL A 39 2.41 -13.67 14.66
CA VAL A 39 1.70 -14.73 13.94
C VAL A 39 2.71 -15.34 13.00
N SER A 40 2.85 -16.66 13.05
CA SER A 40 3.64 -17.40 12.07
C SER A 40 2.85 -17.54 10.78
N ASP A 41 3.51 -17.48 9.63
CA ASP A 41 2.90 -17.76 8.32
C ASP A 41 2.21 -19.14 8.29
N GLN A 42 2.62 -20.08 9.13
CA GLN A 42 2.02 -21.43 9.23
C GLN A 42 0.66 -21.44 9.95
N GLU A 43 0.33 -20.39 10.69
CA GLU A 43 -0.97 -20.23 11.36
C GLU A 43 -2.03 -19.69 10.40
N LEU A 44 -1.63 -19.30 9.19
CA LEU A 44 -2.49 -18.70 8.18
C LEU A 44 -2.83 -19.71 7.09
N THR A 45 -4.07 -19.67 6.64
CA THR A 45 -4.51 -20.41 5.46
C THR A 45 -4.94 -19.43 4.38
N ARG A 46 -4.34 -19.54 3.20
CA ARG A 46 -4.69 -18.76 2.00
C ARG A 46 -5.67 -19.55 1.15
N TYR A 47 -6.74 -18.92 0.73
CA TYR A 47 -7.71 -19.46 -0.23
C TYR A 47 -7.79 -18.55 -1.45
N GLU A 48 -7.81 -19.16 -2.63
CA GLU A 48 -8.40 -18.53 -3.81
C GLU A 48 -9.92 -18.53 -3.64
N ALA A 49 -10.56 -17.43 -3.99
CA ALA A 49 -11.99 -17.23 -3.82
C ALA A 49 -12.58 -16.35 -4.93
N MET A 50 -13.90 -16.40 -5.03
CA MET A 50 -14.70 -15.52 -5.87
C MET A 50 -15.52 -14.59 -4.98
N ALA A 51 -15.33 -13.28 -5.10
CA ALA A 51 -16.21 -12.32 -4.45
C ALA A 51 -17.55 -12.26 -5.21
N GLU A 52 -18.64 -12.18 -4.47
CA GLU A 52 -19.96 -11.85 -5.00
C GLU A 52 -20.49 -10.63 -4.24
N SER A 53 -20.68 -9.55 -5.00
CA SER A 53 -21.25 -8.28 -4.56
C SER A 53 -22.71 -8.42 -4.11
N GLN A 54 -23.42 -9.47 -4.54
CA GLN A 54 -24.75 -9.74 -4.01
C GLN A 54 -24.62 -10.37 -2.59
N TYR A 55 -24.79 -9.53 -1.57
CA TYR A 55 -24.74 -9.87 -0.12
C TYR A 55 -23.32 -10.01 0.47
N GLY A 56 -22.31 -9.40 -0.14
CA GLY A 56 -20.94 -9.31 0.40
C GLY A 56 -20.34 -10.65 0.81
N LYS A 57 -20.42 -11.67 -0.05
CA LYS A 57 -19.97 -13.04 0.25
C LYS A 57 -18.81 -13.46 -0.64
N ALA A 58 -17.89 -14.25 -0.09
CA ALA A 58 -16.80 -14.85 -0.82
C ALA A 58 -16.99 -16.37 -0.87
N ILE A 59 -16.92 -16.95 -2.08
CA ILE A 59 -16.94 -18.40 -2.29
C ILE A 59 -15.50 -18.88 -2.40
N LEU A 60 -15.05 -19.62 -1.39
CA LEU A 60 -13.71 -20.20 -1.37
C LEU A 60 -13.61 -21.31 -2.43
N SER A 61 -12.40 -21.58 -2.91
CA SER A 61 -12.08 -22.72 -3.79
C SER A 61 -12.51 -24.10 -3.24
N THR A 62 -12.77 -24.20 -1.94
CA THR A 62 -13.34 -25.40 -1.29
C THR A 62 -14.86 -25.53 -1.44
N GLY A 63 -15.53 -24.51 -1.99
CA GLY A 63 -16.99 -24.38 -2.04
C GLY A 63 -17.62 -23.80 -0.77
N HIS A 64 -16.82 -23.49 0.26
CA HIS A 64 -17.31 -22.82 1.46
C HIS A 64 -17.63 -21.35 1.19
N VAL A 65 -18.73 -20.86 1.77
CA VAL A 65 -19.16 -19.45 1.65
C VAL A 65 -18.86 -18.75 2.97
N THR A 66 -18.21 -17.60 2.91
CA THR A 66 -17.90 -16.72 4.05
C THR A 66 -18.25 -15.26 3.71
N TYR A 67 -18.26 -14.38 4.71
CA TYR A 67 -18.63 -12.96 4.58
C TYR A 67 -17.52 -12.02 5.09
N PRO A 68 -16.38 -11.89 4.38
CA PRO A 68 -15.22 -11.21 4.93
C PRO A 68 -15.48 -9.71 5.21
N PRO A 69 -15.03 -9.18 6.36
CA PRO A 69 -14.44 -9.94 7.45
C PRO A 69 -15.49 -10.66 8.31
N GLU A 70 -15.24 -11.95 8.56
CA GLU A 70 -16.12 -12.78 9.37
C GLU A 70 -15.31 -13.44 10.48
N ALA A 71 -15.68 -13.21 11.73
CA ALA A 71 -15.17 -13.96 12.87
C ALA A 71 -15.90 -15.31 12.98
N TYR A 72 -15.17 -16.37 13.28
CA TYR A 72 -15.71 -17.72 13.42
C TYR A 72 -14.89 -18.55 14.43
N ASP A 73 -15.37 -19.77 14.73
CA ASP A 73 -14.79 -20.64 15.76
C ASP A 73 -14.64 -19.94 17.12
N GLU A 74 -15.60 -19.08 17.48
CA GLU A 74 -15.59 -18.35 18.74
C GLU A 74 -15.69 -19.30 19.94
N LEU A 75 -14.59 -19.40 20.69
CA LEU A 75 -14.55 -20.12 21.94
C LEU A 75 -15.31 -19.30 23.00
N ARG A 76 -16.56 -19.72 23.28
CA ARG A 76 -17.51 -19.10 24.23
C ARG A 76 -17.00 -18.88 25.66
N ARG A 77 -15.78 -19.32 26.01
CA ARG A 77 -15.11 -19.05 27.29
C ARG A 77 -13.67 -18.63 27.04
N SER A 78 -13.45 -17.36 26.75
CA SER A 78 -12.11 -16.79 26.57
C SER A 78 -11.25 -16.85 27.85
N GLU A 79 -11.88 -16.99 29.02
CA GLU A 79 -11.23 -17.00 30.34
C GLU A 79 -10.37 -18.26 30.61
N ASP A 80 -10.58 -19.35 29.85
CA ASP A 80 -9.85 -20.62 30.02
C ASP A 80 -8.66 -20.76 29.04
N LEU A 81 -8.44 -19.79 28.14
CA LEU A 81 -7.40 -19.87 27.12
C LEU A 81 -6.05 -19.39 27.66
N PRO A 82 -4.95 -20.09 27.37
CA PRO A 82 -3.61 -19.61 27.69
C PRO A 82 -3.34 -18.25 27.04
N ASP A 83 -2.61 -17.39 27.76
CA ASP A 83 -2.13 -16.12 27.22
C ASP A 83 -1.48 -16.31 25.85
N GLY A 84 -1.90 -15.49 24.89
CA GLY A 84 -1.40 -15.53 23.52
C GLY A 84 -2.30 -16.30 22.54
N VAL A 85 -3.07 -17.30 22.99
CA VAL A 85 -3.94 -18.09 22.11
C VAL A 85 -5.13 -17.26 21.61
N ALA A 86 -5.50 -17.45 20.34
CA ALA A 86 -6.66 -16.77 19.77
C ALA A 86 -7.98 -17.40 20.22
N PRO A 87 -8.93 -16.60 20.73
CA PRO A 87 -10.25 -17.09 21.10
C PRO A 87 -11.13 -17.37 19.89
N ALA A 88 -10.75 -16.90 18.71
CA ALA A 88 -11.50 -17.06 17.48
C ALA A 88 -10.55 -17.07 16.27
N LYS A 89 -11.12 -17.30 15.10
CA LYS A 89 -10.48 -17.07 13.81
C LYS A 89 -11.25 -16.00 13.03
N MET A 90 -10.62 -15.44 12.02
CA MET A 90 -11.25 -14.49 11.11
C MET A 90 -10.94 -14.85 9.66
N TYR A 91 -11.86 -14.53 8.75
CA TYR A 91 -11.58 -14.45 7.32
C TYR A 91 -11.37 -12.99 6.92
N ILE A 92 -10.35 -12.70 6.11
CA ILE A 92 -10.05 -11.36 5.57
C ILE A 92 -9.85 -11.50 4.07
N ALA A 93 -10.47 -10.63 3.28
CA ALA A 93 -10.34 -10.65 1.83
C ALA A 93 -9.50 -9.48 1.31
N ILE A 94 -8.72 -9.76 0.25
CA ILE A 94 -7.88 -8.78 -0.46
C ILE A 94 -7.88 -9.06 -1.97
N HIS A 95 -7.60 -8.03 -2.78
CA HIS A 95 -7.36 -8.22 -4.20
C HIS A 95 -6.10 -9.08 -4.43
N PRO A 96 -6.09 -9.96 -5.45
CA PRO A 96 -4.90 -10.72 -5.81
C PRO A 96 -3.72 -9.80 -6.16
N ALA A 97 -3.98 -8.69 -6.85
CA ALA A 97 -2.96 -7.70 -7.17
C ALA A 97 -2.37 -7.04 -5.91
N CYS A 98 -3.21 -6.71 -4.91
CA CYS A 98 -2.74 -6.19 -3.62
C CYS A 98 -1.86 -7.21 -2.88
N GLU A 99 -2.22 -8.50 -2.94
CA GLU A 99 -1.41 -9.57 -2.38
C GLU A 99 -0.02 -9.65 -3.03
N ASP A 100 0.05 -9.56 -4.36
CA ASP A 100 1.30 -9.60 -5.10
C ASP A 100 2.21 -8.41 -4.76
N VAL A 101 1.64 -7.21 -4.67
CA VAL A 101 2.38 -6.02 -4.21
C VAL A 101 2.88 -6.23 -2.77
N ALA A 102 2.04 -6.73 -1.87
CA ALA A 102 2.41 -7.00 -0.48
C ALA A 102 3.54 -8.03 -0.35
N LYS A 103 3.48 -9.13 -1.11
CA LYS A 103 4.56 -10.14 -1.16
C LYS A 103 5.88 -9.58 -1.66
N ARG A 104 5.85 -8.61 -2.58
CA ARG A 104 7.05 -7.91 -3.06
C ARG A 104 7.58 -6.97 -1.99
N ALA A 105 6.71 -6.13 -1.43
CA ALA A 105 7.02 -5.22 -0.34
C ALA A 105 7.73 -5.95 0.83
N ILE A 106 7.16 -7.06 1.31
CA ILE A 106 7.75 -7.91 2.36
C ILE A 106 9.18 -8.38 2.04
N LYS A 107 9.48 -8.63 0.75
CA LYS A 107 10.80 -9.13 0.32
C LYS A 107 11.83 -8.03 0.11
N THR A 108 11.40 -6.82 -0.25
CA THR A 108 12.29 -5.77 -0.76
C THR A 108 12.39 -4.55 0.16
N LEU A 109 11.39 -4.28 1.00
CA LEU A 109 11.42 -3.14 1.91
C LEU A 109 12.22 -3.49 3.16
N SER A 110 13.43 -2.92 3.25
CA SER A 110 14.26 -3.00 4.46
C SER A 110 13.67 -2.26 5.66
N THR A 111 12.92 -1.19 5.38
CA THR A 111 12.33 -0.27 6.37
C THR A 111 10.91 -0.63 6.79
N ALA A 112 10.23 -1.50 6.03
CA ALA A 112 8.88 -1.94 6.36
C ALA A 112 8.84 -2.65 7.71
N LYS A 113 7.74 -2.40 8.43
CA LYS A 113 7.42 -3.07 9.68
C LYS A 113 6.82 -4.46 9.45
N ILE A 114 6.18 -4.65 8.30
CA ILE A 114 5.73 -5.96 7.82
C ILE A 114 6.89 -6.74 7.19
N ARG A 115 7.28 -7.86 7.80
CA ARG A 115 8.41 -8.70 7.33
C ARG A 115 7.98 -10.13 6.97
N SER A 116 6.71 -10.43 7.13
CA SER A 116 6.11 -11.74 6.89
C SER A 116 4.62 -11.60 6.55
N ILE A 117 4.00 -12.68 6.06
CA ILE A 117 2.55 -12.71 5.85
C ILE A 117 1.82 -12.70 7.20
N GLY A 118 2.45 -13.25 8.25
CA GLY A 118 2.01 -13.12 9.64
C GLY A 118 1.91 -11.67 10.12
N ASP A 119 2.92 -10.84 9.82
CA ASP A 119 2.89 -9.40 10.17
C ASP A 119 1.80 -8.66 9.39
N LEU A 120 1.66 -8.96 8.10
CA LEU A 120 0.57 -8.44 7.27
C LEU A 120 -0.79 -8.83 7.86
N TRP A 121 -0.99 -10.11 8.19
CA TRP A 121 -2.21 -10.61 8.81
C TRP A 121 -2.54 -9.87 10.09
N LEU A 122 -1.58 -9.72 11.01
CA LEU A 122 -1.77 -8.99 12.25
C LEU A 122 -2.26 -7.58 11.99
N ALA A 123 -1.60 -6.84 11.09
CA ALA A 123 -2.00 -5.48 10.81
C ALA A 123 -3.42 -5.38 10.20
N LEU A 124 -3.76 -6.26 9.25
CA LEU A 124 -5.10 -6.30 8.63
C LEU A 124 -6.18 -6.72 9.63
N GLU A 125 -5.90 -7.74 10.45
CA GLU A 125 -6.83 -8.23 11.46
C GLU A 125 -7.07 -7.21 12.56
N ARG A 126 -6.04 -6.46 12.99
CA ARG A 126 -6.20 -5.34 13.94
C ARG A 126 -7.09 -4.25 13.36
N ARG A 127 -6.92 -3.89 12.07
CA ARG A 127 -7.80 -2.94 11.38
C ARG A 127 -9.25 -3.43 11.36
N CYS A 128 -9.48 -4.72 11.06
CA CYS A 128 -10.81 -5.30 11.08
C CYS A 128 -11.43 -5.35 12.48
N ALA A 129 -10.70 -5.84 13.47
CA ALA A 129 -11.15 -5.90 14.86
C ALA A 129 -11.47 -4.52 15.43
N GLY A 130 -10.62 -3.51 15.15
CA GLY A 130 -10.87 -2.12 15.52
C GLY A 130 -12.16 -1.58 14.90
N TYR A 131 -12.35 -1.81 13.60
CA TYR A 131 -13.58 -1.40 12.91
C TYR A 131 -14.82 -2.10 13.47
N LEU A 132 -14.80 -3.42 13.66
CA LEU A 132 -15.97 -4.17 14.17
C LEU A 132 -16.34 -3.72 15.59
N ASN A 133 -15.34 -3.41 16.44
CA ASN A 133 -15.56 -2.84 17.76
C ASN A 133 -16.23 -1.45 17.69
N TRP A 134 -15.79 -0.58 16.75
CA TRP A 134 -16.43 0.72 16.51
C TRP A 134 -17.85 0.56 15.94
N ALA A 135 -18.03 -0.32 14.96
CA ALA A 135 -19.29 -0.58 14.30
C ALA A 135 -20.34 -1.09 15.29
N TRP A 136 -19.99 -1.98 16.21
CA TRP A 136 -20.90 -2.42 17.27
C TRP A 136 -21.38 -1.29 18.17
N GLN A 137 -20.54 -0.30 18.44
CA GLN A 137 -20.93 0.89 19.22
C GLN A 137 -21.87 1.81 18.42
N GLN A 138 -21.73 1.86 17.09
CA GLN A 138 -22.55 2.69 16.18
C GLN A 138 -23.83 2.00 15.71
N GLU A 139 -23.87 0.67 15.59
CA GLU A 139 -25.07 -0.11 15.24
C GLU A 139 -26.11 0.00 16.36
N ALA A 140 -25.66 0.17 17.62
CA ALA A 140 -26.52 0.59 18.74
C ALA A 140 -27.20 1.97 18.52
N MET A 141 -26.69 2.78 17.59
CA MET A 141 -27.24 4.07 17.16
C MET A 141 -28.00 4.00 15.81
N GLY A 142 -28.17 2.82 15.21
CA GLY A 142 -29.06 2.60 14.05
C GLY A 142 -28.56 3.12 12.70
N ARG A 143 -27.24 3.23 12.48
CA ARG A 143 -26.67 3.57 11.17
C ARG A 143 -26.38 2.32 10.34
N ASP A 144 -26.50 2.45 9.02
CA ASP A 144 -26.03 1.45 8.04
C ASP A 144 -24.51 1.56 7.91
N ILE A 145 -23.79 0.45 8.07
CA ILE A 145 -22.34 0.44 8.28
C ILE A 145 -21.68 -0.45 7.21
N ARG A 146 -21.18 0.20 6.14
CA ARG A 146 -20.33 -0.42 5.12
C ARG A 146 -18.94 -0.70 5.69
N PHE A 147 -18.52 -1.96 5.74
CA PHE A 147 -17.24 -2.35 6.32
C PHE A 147 -16.03 -1.87 5.47
N ILE A 148 -15.46 -0.72 5.81
CA ILE A 148 -14.17 -0.26 5.28
C ILE A 148 -13.27 0.01 6.49
N PRO A 149 -12.29 -0.87 6.76
CA PRO A 149 -11.51 -0.77 7.97
C PRO A 149 -10.66 0.51 7.97
N PHE A 150 -10.60 1.25 9.06
CA PHE A 150 -9.81 2.49 9.10
C PHE A 150 -8.31 2.22 9.05
N ILE A 151 -7.57 3.14 8.43
CA ILE A 151 -6.12 3.20 8.51
C ILE A 151 -5.78 4.27 9.54
N PRO A 152 -5.11 3.93 10.67
CA PRO A 152 -4.63 4.93 11.61
C PRO A 152 -3.65 5.84 10.86
N TYR A 153 -3.99 7.11 10.71
CA TYR A 153 -3.14 8.08 10.04
C TYR A 153 -2.35 8.85 11.10
N ASN A 154 -1.03 8.63 11.17
CA ASN A 154 -0.18 9.10 12.27
C ASN A 154 -0.19 10.62 12.53
N ALA A 155 -0.72 11.44 11.62
CA ALA A 155 -0.78 12.89 11.76
C ALA A 155 -2.12 13.42 12.28
N ILE A 156 -3.17 12.59 12.29
CA ILE A 156 -4.49 12.93 12.78
C ILE A 156 -4.87 11.83 13.76
N ASP A 157 -4.98 12.15 15.04
CA ASP A 157 -5.38 11.21 16.10
C ASP A 157 -6.84 10.69 15.94
N GLU A 158 -7.40 10.77 14.74
CA GLU A 158 -8.71 10.26 14.35
C GLU A 158 -8.56 9.18 13.27
N PRO A 159 -9.07 7.96 13.50
CA PRO A 159 -9.11 6.93 12.48
C PRO A 159 -9.98 7.40 11.31
N GLY A 160 -9.46 7.26 10.09
CA GLY A 160 -10.14 7.72 8.91
C GLY A 160 -9.84 6.87 7.69
N LEU A 161 -10.47 7.27 6.57
CA LEU A 161 -10.27 6.65 5.27
C LEU A 161 -9.15 7.33 4.47
N HIS A 162 -8.59 8.43 4.98
CA HIS A 162 -7.50 9.18 4.35
C HIS A 162 -6.23 8.36 4.13
N GLY A 163 -5.92 7.41 5.03
CA GLY A 163 -4.75 6.55 4.87
C GLY A 163 -4.84 5.57 3.70
N TYR A 164 -5.97 5.50 2.98
CA TYR A 164 -6.09 4.76 1.72
C TYR A 164 -5.58 5.54 0.51
N TYR A 165 -5.30 6.84 0.65
CA TYR A 165 -4.79 7.69 -0.44
C TYR A 165 -5.65 7.62 -1.71
N ALA A 166 -6.96 7.56 -1.54
CA ALA A 166 -7.95 7.56 -2.61
C ALA A 166 -9.13 8.46 -2.22
N PRO A 167 -9.87 9.00 -3.20
CA PRO A 167 -11.07 9.78 -2.91
C PRO A 167 -12.06 9.02 -2.05
N LEU A 168 -12.65 9.72 -1.07
CA LEU A 168 -13.59 9.12 -0.12
C LEU A 168 -14.78 8.47 -0.84
N TYR A 169 -15.28 9.12 -1.90
CA TYR A 169 -16.42 8.63 -2.67
C TYR A 169 -16.17 7.28 -3.31
N CYS A 170 -14.99 7.06 -3.88
CA CYS A 170 -14.60 5.80 -4.50
C CYS A 170 -14.41 4.65 -3.50
N LEU A 171 -14.10 4.98 -2.23
CA LEU A 171 -14.04 3.98 -1.16
C LEU A 171 -15.43 3.54 -0.72
N ILE A 172 -16.37 4.48 -0.64
CA ILE A 172 -17.70 4.22 -0.07
C ILE A 172 -18.71 3.78 -1.15
N HIS A 173 -18.64 4.32 -2.36
CA HIS A 173 -19.53 4.02 -3.49
C HIS A 173 -18.89 3.05 -4.48
N THR A 174 -19.73 2.48 -5.34
CA THR A 174 -19.35 1.50 -6.35
C THR A 174 -20.07 1.85 -7.65
N GLY A 175 -19.38 1.74 -8.79
CA GLY A 175 -19.95 2.09 -10.10
C GLY A 175 -18.86 2.62 -11.02
N ASP A 176 -19.12 2.56 -12.33
CA ASP A 176 -18.22 3.06 -13.38
C ASP A 176 -18.01 4.58 -13.30
N GLU A 177 -19.02 5.31 -12.80
CA GLU A 177 -18.97 6.75 -12.54
C GLU A 177 -17.93 7.17 -11.48
N TRP A 178 -17.36 6.21 -10.73
CA TRP A 178 -16.34 6.43 -9.70
C TRP A 178 -14.99 5.79 -10.06
N GLU A 179 -14.81 5.33 -11.31
CA GLU A 179 -13.57 4.73 -11.80
C GLU A 179 -12.48 5.79 -11.96
N GLY A 180 -11.26 5.42 -11.57
CA GLY A 180 -10.08 6.25 -11.75
C GLY A 180 -8.80 5.42 -11.67
N TRP A 181 -7.66 6.10 -11.57
CA TRP A 181 -6.36 5.41 -11.47
C TRP A 181 -6.30 4.46 -10.27
N TRP A 182 -7.11 4.68 -9.21
CA TRP A 182 -7.20 3.82 -8.04
C TRP A 182 -7.79 2.43 -8.30
N ASP A 183 -8.46 2.21 -9.43
CA ASP A 183 -9.01 0.92 -9.88
C ASP A 183 -8.13 0.22 -10.92
N GLU A 184 -7.13 0.92 -11.47
CA GLU A 184 -6.22 0.33 -12.47
C GLU A 184 -5.30 -0.73 -11.85
N ASN A 185 -4.96 -1.77 -12.62
CA ASN A 185 -4.17 -2.89 -12.13
C ASN A 185 -2.75 -2.45 -11.71
N PRO A 186 -2.36 -2.58 -10.42
CA PRO A 186 -1.05 -2.14 -9.93
C PRO A 186 0.07 -3.14 -10.28
N VAL A 187 -0.23 -4.32 -10.83
CA VAL A 187 0.75 -5.37 -11.16
C VAL A 187 1.04 -5.39 -12.65
N ASP A 188 0.02 -5.48 -13.49
CA ASP A 188 0.15 -5.46 -14.94
C ASP A 188 -0.14 -4.05 -15.45
N ILE A 189 0.92 -3.26 -15.69
CA ILE A 189 0.83 -1.88 -16.13
C ILE A 189 1.34 -1.76 -17.56
N PRO A 190 0.44 -1.72 -18.56
CA PRO A 190 0.83 -1.58 -19.96
C PRO A 190 1.68 -0.32 -20.19
N ASN A 191 2.70 -0.43 -21.04
CA ASN A 191 3.57 0.68 -21.46
C ASN A 191 4.35 1.40 -20.34
N LEU A 192 4.35 0.89 -19.09
CA LEU A 192 5.00 1.53 -17.93
C LEU A 192 6.41 2.05 -18.24
N THR A 193 7.26 1.19 -18.78
CA THR A 193 8.66 1.54 -19.05
C THR A 193 8.77 2.62 -20.13
N THR A 194 7.98 2.51 -21.20
CA THR A 194 8.01 3.47 -22.30
C THR A 194 7.53 4.86 -21.83
N GLU A 195 6.46 4.91 -21.04
CA GLU A 195 5.92 6.15 -20.51
C GLU A 195 6.84 6.78 -19.47
N LEU A 196 7.36 6.02 -18.50
CA LEU A 196 8.38 6.49 -17.56
C LEU A 196 9.58 7.07 -18.30
N MET A 197 10.09 6.34 -19.28
CA MET A 197 11.24 6.80 -20.06
C MET A 197 10.90 8.02 -20.91
N SER A 198 9.65 8.25 -21.31
CA SER A 198 9.26 9.45 -22.06
C SER A 198 9.50 10.74 -21.27
N ASN A 199 9.37 10.69 -19.94
CA ASN A 199 9.63 11.80 -19.01
C ASN A 199 11.12 12.08 -18.77
N LEU A 200 12.02 11.18 -19.18
CA LEU A 200 13.46 11.37 -18.99
C LEU A 200 13.99 12.45 -19.95
N GLU A 201 14.42 13.56 -19.36
CA GLU A 201 14.94 14.74 -20.05
C GLU A 201 16.46 14.66 -20.26
N ARG A 202 16.93 15.25 -21.37
CA ARG A 202 18.37 15.43 -21.58
C ARG A 202 18.90 16.56 -20.70
N LEU A 203 20.11 16.38 -20.20
CA LEU A 203 20.78 17.37 -19.38
C LEU A 203 21.50 18.39 -20.29
N GLU A 204 20.94 19.59 -20.44
CA GLU A 204 21.47 20.60 -21.40
C GLU A 204 22.81 21.21 -20.98
N HIS A 205 23.08 21.30 -19.68
CA HIS A 205 24.36 21.67 -19.10
C HIS A 205 24.70 20.64 -18.03
N ASN A 206 25.92 20.13 -18.04
CA ASN A 206 26.39 19.17 -17.05
C ASN A 206 26.96 19.98 -15.88
N PRO A 207 26.19 20.28 -14.81
CA PRO A 207 26.79 20.85 -13.62
C PRO A 207 27.76 19.79 -13.12
N THR A 208 29.05 20.12 -13.04
CA THR A 208 30.04 19.20 -12.49
C THR A 208 29.55 18.79 -11.10
N PRO A 209 29.26 17.50 -10.85
CA PRO A 209 28.67 17.12 -9.58
C PRO A 209 29.65 17.47 -8.47
N LYS A 210 29.20 18.25 -7.49
CA LYS A 210 30.09 18.83 -6.46
C LYS A 210 30.87 17.78 -5.68
N LEU A 211 30.36 16.54 -5.65
CA LEU A 211 30.94 15.42 -4.94
C LEU A 211 31.44 14.30 -5.86
N LYS A 212 31.50 14.50 -7.20
CA LYS A 212 31.83 13.43 -8.16
C LYS A 212 33.14 12.71 -7.81
N GLU A 213 34.22 13.46 -7.64
CA GLU A 213 35.54 12.89 -7.34
C GLU A 213 35.56 12.17 -5.98
N LEU A 214 34.84 12.69 -4.99
CA LEU A 214 34.75 12.07 -3.66
C LEU A 214 33.94 10.78 -3.69
N LEU A 215 32.85 10.74 -4.47
CA LEU A 215 31.97 9.58 -4.62
C LEU A 215 32.61 8.48 -5.48
N GLU A 216 33.40 8.84 -6.48
CA GLU A 216 34.15 7.86 -7.28
C GLU A 216 35.32 7.23 -6.51
N LEU A 217 35.82 7.91 -5.48
CA LEU A 217 36.89 7.42 -4.60
C LEU A 217 36.36 6.74 -3.33
N SER A 218 35.06 6.84 -3.05
CA SER A 218 34.49 6.27 -1.84
C SER A 218 34.40 4.73 -1.90
N PRO A 219 34.62 4.02 -0.78
CA PRO A 219 34.40 2.59 -0.69
C PRO A 219 32.94 2.21 -0.99
N ASN A 220 32.73 1.00 -1.50
CA ASN A 220 31.39 0.44 -1.78
C ASN A 220 30.45 0.49 -0.56
N GLU A 221 30.98 0.50 0.66
CA GLU A 221 30.20 0.64 1.89
C GLU A 221 29.47 1.99 1.96
N ILE A 222 30.13 3.07 1.56
CA ILE A 222 29.55 4.42 1.51
C ILE A 222 28.51 4.50 0.38
N GLU A 223 28.82 3.91 -0.78
CA GLU A 223 27.88 3.83 -1.89
C GLU A 223 26.60 3.07 -1.48
N ASN A 224 26.74 1.93 -0.81
CA ASN A 224 25.61 1.17 -0.29
C ASN A 224 24.79 1.96 0.75
N HIS A 225 25.45 2.74 1.62
CA HIS A 225 24.75 3.64 2.55
C HIS A 225 23.98 4.75 1.83
N ILE A 226 24.56 5.35 0.78
CA ILE A 226 23.87 6.35 -0.04
C ILE A 226 22.65 5.72 -0.71
N HIS A 227 22.79 4.51 -1.29
CA HIS A 227 21.65 3.83 -1.90
C HIS A 227 20.53 3.55 -0.90
N SER A 228 20.85 3.03 0.29
CA SER A 228 19.84 2.82 1.35
C SER A 228 19.17 4.12 1.76
N PHE A 229 19.94 5.18 1.99
CA PHE A 229 19.40 6.48 2.35
C PHE A 229 18.48 7.06 1.25
N VAL A 230 18.83 6.86 -0.03
CA VAL A 230 18.02 7.35 -1.15
C VAL A 230 16.78 6.50 -1.42
N GLN A 231 16.80 5.21 -1.08
CA GLN A 231 15.62 4.36 -1.19
C GLN A 231 14.58 4.63 -0.10
N ASP A 232 15.02 5.06 1.09
CA ASP A 232 14.18 5.22 2.27
C ASP A 232 13.82 6.69 2.59
N GLY A 233 14.40 7.65 1.87
CA GLY A 233 14.28 9.08 2.16
C GLY A 233 13.16 9.79 1.40
N GLU A 234 12.60 10.84 2.00
CA GLU A 234 11.78 11.82 1.28
C GLU A 234 12.69 12.85 0.59
N PHE A 235 12.45 13.08 -0.70
CA PHE A 235 13.25 13.98 -1.52
C PHE A 235 12.42 15.18 -1.95
N SER A 236 12.98 16.38 -1.79
CA SER A 236 12.48 17.54 -2.53
C SER A 236 12.53 17.24 -4.03
N LEU A 237 11.53 17.75 -4.77
CA LEU A 237 11.52 17.71 -6.23
C LEU A 237 12.66 18.53 -6.85
N ASP A 238 13.22 19.49 -6.10
CA ASP A 238 14.36 20.29 -6.54
C ASP A 238 15.63 19.43 -6.68
N CYS A 239 16.19 19.43 -7.88
CA CYS A 239 17.46 18.76 -8.16
C CYS A 239 18.62 19.57 -7.59
N ASN A 240 19.48 18.91 -6.82
CA ASN A 240 20.67 19.53 -6.23
C ASN A 240 21.97 19.17 -6.96
N TYR A 241 21.93 18.17 -7.85
CA TYR A 241 23.04 17.73 -8.69
C TYR A 241 24.33 17.43 -7.91
N LEU A 242 24.18 16.97 -6.66
CA LEU A 242 25.31 16.62 -5.80
C LEU A 242 25.94 15.28 -6.21
N MET A 243 25.09 14.33 -6.63
CA MET A 243 25.47 12.97 -7.03
C MET A 243 25.48 12.84 -8.57
N PRO A 244 26.43 12.10 -9.17
CA PRO A 244 26.46 11.85 -10.61
C PRO A 244 25.18 11.22 -11.14
N GLN A 245 24.81 11.52 -12.38
CA GLN A 245 23.56 11.01 -12.96
C GLN A 245 23.59 9.50 -13.17
N SER A 246 24.78 8.91 -13.42
CA SER A 246 24.92 7.45 -13.45
C SER A 246 24.64 6.79 -12.09
N MET A 247 24.92 7.45 -10.97
CA MET A 247 24.55 6.94 -9.64
C MET A 247 23.05 7.11 -9.38
N TRP A 248 22.44 8.23 -9.81
CA TRP A 248 20.98 8.37 -9.78
C TRP A 248 20.27 7.32 -10.64
N ALA A 249 20.81 6.99 -11.81
CA ALA A 249 20.31 5.88 -12.62
C ALA A 249 20.37 4.54 -11.87
N GLN A 250 21.47 4.28 -11.15
CA GLN A 250 21.57 3.08 -10.30
C GLN A 250 20.54 3.06 -9.18
N VAL A 251 20.25 4.21 -8.54
CA VAL A 251 19.16 4.33 -7.57
C VAL A 251 17.83 4.00 -8.25
N PHE A 252 17.55 4.61 -9.40
CA PHE A 252 16.32 4.41 -10.16
C PHE A 252 16.04 2.93 -10.45
N PHE A 253 17.05 2.20 -10.95
CA PHE A 253 16.93 0.76 -11.23
C PHE A 253 16.75 -0.11 -9.97
N ARG A 254 17.01 0.44 -8.78
CA ARG A 254 16.82 -0.25 -7.50
C ARG A 254 15.55 0.19 -6.78
N ILE A 255 14.70 1.02 -7.39
CA ILE A 255 13.41 1.40 -6.79
C ILE A 255 12.54 0.14 -6.68
N PRO A 256 12.15 -0.29 -5.46
CA PRO A 256 11.50 -1.59 -5.28
C PRO A 256 10.18 -1.76 -6.03
N PHE A 257 9.38 -0.71 -6.16
CA PHE A 257 8.09 -0.73 -6.86
C PHE A 257 8.20 -0.58 -8.39
N LEU A 258 9.42 -0.54 -8.94
CA LEU A 258 9.71 -0.58 -10.39
C LEU A 258 10.24 -1.95 -10.83
N TRP A 259 9.71 -3.04 -10.26
CA TRP A 259 10.25 -4.40 -10.44
C TRP A 259 10.15 -4.97 -11.87
N ASP A 260 9.34 -4.38 -12.74
CA ASP A 260 9.01 -4.84 -14.09
C ASP A 260 9.47 -3.87 -15.19
N LEU A 261 10.50 -3.06 -14.90
CA LEU A 261 11.14 -2.24 -15.93
C LEU A 261 11.78 -3.11 -17.03
N ASP A 262 11.44 -2.80 -18.28
CA ASP A 262 12.12 -3.34 -19.46
C ASP A 262 13.45 -2.61 -19.68
N ILE A 263 14.52 -3.17 -19.11
CA ILE A 263 15.87 -2.64 -19.18
C ILE A 263 16.36 -2.44 -20.62
N ASP A 264 15.95 -3.30 -21.55
CA ASP A 264 16.35 -3.16 -22.96
C ASP A 264 15.69 -1.92 -23.57
N THR A 265 14.43 -1.64 -23.23
CA THR A 265 13.75 -0.41 -23.66
C THR A 265 14.37 0.83 -23.04
N VAL A 266 14.80 0.78 -21.77
CA VAL A 266 15.55 1.87 -21.13
C VAL A 266 16.85 2.15 -21.88
N TYR A 267 17.72 1.14 -22.02
CA TYR A 267 19.02 1.32 -22.67
C TYR A 267 18.94 1.62 -24.16
N ARG A 268 17.86 1.24 -24.84
CA ARG A 268 17.60 1.69 -26.22
C ARG A 268 17.42 3.20 -26.32
N LYS A 269 16.81 3.84 -25.31
CA LYS A 269 16.70 5.31 -25.24
C LYS A 269 17.99 5.93 -24.73
N THR A 270 18.55 5.40 -23.65
CA THR A 270 19.55 6.12 -22.87
C THR A 270 20.98 5.76 -23.18
N GLY A 271 21.24 4.62 -23.84
CA GLY A 271 22.53 3.96 -23.80
C GLY A 271 22.75 3.20 -22.48
N SER A 272 23.78 2.35 -22.45
CA SER A 272 24.11 1.49 -21.29
C SER A 272 25.46 1.84 -20.65
N SER A 273 26.28 2.68 -21.29
CA SER A 273 27.55 3.09 -20.70
C SER A 273 27.34 4.18 -19.64
N LYS A 274 28.29 4.29 -18.71
CA LYS A 274 28.27 5.36 -17.70
C LYS A 274 28.17 6.74 -18.35
N ASP A 275 28.93 6.98 -19.43
CA ASP A 275 28.94 8.25 -20.14
C ASP A 275 27.60 8.54 -20.83
N ASP A 276 26.91 7.52 -21.34
CA ASP A 276 25.57 7.69 -21.92
C ASP A 276 24.57 8.13 -20.84
N LEU A 277 24.60 7.47 -19.67
CA LEU A 277 23.71 7.78 -18.55
C LEU A 277 23.93 9.19 -18.00
N GLU A 278 25.16 9.71 -18.04
CA GLU A 278 25.46 11.08 -17.61
C GLU A 278 24.79 12.16 -18.47
N SER A 279 24.25 11.82 -19.65
CA SER A 279 23.57 12.77 -20.53
C SER A 279 22.08 12.99 -20.22
N TRP A 280 21.54 12.26 -19.24
CA TRP A 280 20.12 12.27 -18.86
C TRP A 280 19.90 12.71 -17.42
N ASN A 281 18.79 13.39 -17.16
CA ASN A 281 18.42 13.86 -15.82
C ASN A 281 17.73 12.76 -14.98
N TRP A 282 18.50 11.75 -14.62
CA TRP A 282 18.08 10.67 -13.74
C TRP A 282 17.69 11.14 -12.34
N GLU A 283 18.31 12.20 -11.83
CA GLU A 283 17.96 12.79 -10.54
C GLU A 283 16.51 13.25 -10.52
N LYS A 284 16.10 14.06 -11.52
CA LYS A 284 14.74 14.57 -11.63
C LYS A 284 13.72 13.43 -11.70
N LEU A 285 13.94 12.48 -12.62
CA LEU A 285 13.03 11.35 -12.81
C LEU A 285 12.91 10.50 -11.53
N THR A 286 14.03 10.21 -10.87
CA THR A 286 14.05 9.42 -9.64
C THR A 286 13.27 10.11 -8.53
N ARG A 287 13.47 11.43 -8.34
CA ARG A 287 12.75 12.22 -7.33
C ARG A 287 11.25 12.23 -7.59
N GLN A 288 10.83 12.47 -8.83
CA GLN A 288 9.42 12.45 -9.23
C GLN A 288 8.79 11.08 -9.01
N VAL A 289 9.47 10.00 -9.38
CA VAL A 289 8.96 8.64 -9.18
C VAL A 289 8.84 8.27 -7.70
N MET A 290 9.81 8.68 -6.89
CA MET A 290 9.82 8.43 -5.45
C MET A 290 8.85 9.31 -4.66
N SER A 291 8.18 10.28 -5.30
CA SER A 291 7.16 11.11 -4.68
C SER A 291 6.10 10.27 -3.97
N ARG A 292 5.69 10.74 -2.79
CA ARG A 292 4.63 10.14 -1.99
C ARG A 292 3.28 10.59 -2.52
N VAL A 293 2.29 9.70 -2.38
CA VAL A 293 0.90 10.07 -2.59
C VAL A 293 0.50 10.96 -1.42
N GLU A 294 0.01 12.15 -1.73
CA GLU A 294 -0.44 13.11 -0.73
C GLU A 294 -1.96 13.03 -0.56
N VAL A 295 -2.43 13.27 0.66
CA VAL A 295 -3.86 13.45 0.94
C VAL A 295 -4.14 14.94 0.94
N SER A 296 -5.00 15.42 0.06
CA SER A 296 -5.50 16.78 0.16
C SER A 296 -6.36 16.92 1.43
N HIS A 297 -5.84 17.65 2.41
CA HIS A 297 -6.51 17.89 3.70
C HIS A 297 -7.68 18.88 3.61
N ASP A 298 -7.78 19.61 2.50
CA ASP A 298 -8.79 20.66 2.28
C ASP A 298 -10.04 20.18 1.53
N VAL A 299 -10.10 18.89 1.16
CA VAL A 299 -11.24 18.30 0.45
C VAL A 299 -12.45 18.29 1.37
N ARG A 300 -13.41 19.17 1.06
CA ARG A 300 -14.73 19.09 1.69
C ARG A 300 -15.37 17.77 1.28
N PRO A 301 -16.14 17.10 2.15
CA PRO A 301 -16.73 15.78 1.86
C PRO A 301 -17.77 15.74 0.72
N TRP A 302 -17.81 16.74 -0.18
CA TRP A 302 -18.85 17.02 -1.18
C TRP A 302 -18.32 17.70 -2.45
N VAL A 303 -17.00 17.82 -2.62
CA VAL A 303 -16.40 18.46 -3.79
C VAL A 303 -15.59 17.41 -4.56
N ASP A 304 -15.85 17.43 -5.86
CA ASP A 304 -15.42 16.59 -6.99
C ASP A 304 -14.12 15.76 -6.86
N ASP A 305 -14.08 14.65 -7.61
CA ASP A 305 -12.90 13.77 -7.79
C ASP A 305 -11.71 14.49 -8.48
N GLU A 306 -11.90 15.75 -8.89
CA GLU A 306 -10.93 16.63 -9.57
C GLU A 306 -9.68 16.98 -8.74
N GLU A 307 -9.62 16.64 -7.44
CA GLU A 307 -8.47 16.89 -6.56
C GLU A 307 -7.74 15.61 -6.10
N ALA A 308 -8.03 14.46 -6.71
CA ALA A 308 -7.30 13.23 -6.42
C ALA A 308 -5.85 13.35 -6.88
N TRP A 309 -4.90 13.26 -5.94
CA TRP A 309 -3.46 13.30 -6.26
C TRP A 309 -3.10 12.26 -7.31
N ASP A 310 -2.33 12.65 -8.30
CA ASP A 310 -1.66 11.73 -9.21
C ASP A 310 -0.23 12.25 -9.55
N TYR A 311 0.49 11.49 -10.36
CA TYR A 311 1.85 11.87 -10.73
C TYR A 311 1.94 13.13 -11.61
N SER A 312 0.83 13.63 -12.17
CA SER A 312 0.82 14.90 -12.91
C SER A 312 1.11 16.10 -12.01
N ASP A 313 0.77 16.02 -10.72
CA ASP A 313 1.07 17.06 -9.71
C ASP A 313 2.59 17.29 -9.53
N VAL A 314 3.39 16.25 -9.76
CA VAL A 314 4.85 16.32 -9.71
C VAL A 314 5.48 16.39 -11.10
N GLY A 315 4.66 16.60 -12.15
CA GLY A 315 5.11 16.74 -13.53
C GLY A 315 5.61 15.43 -14.15
N LEU A 316 5.03 14.29 -13.76
CA LEU A 316 5.36 12.97 -14.29
C LEU A 316 4.12 12.37 -14.99
N ASN A 317 4.25 12.08 -16.30
CA ASN A 317 3.17 11.49 -17.09
C ASN A 317 3.33 9.96 -17.21
N VAL A 318 2.45 9.21 -16.57
CA VAL A 318 2.56 7.76 -16.37
C VAL A 318 1.17 7.11 -16.33
N PRO A 319 1.04 5.80 -16.60
CA PRO A 319 -0.25 5.11 -16.53
C PRO A 319 -0.83 5.14 -15.11
N GLY A 320 -2.15 5.18 -14.96
CA GLY A 320 -2.80 5.25 -13.65
C GLY A 320 -2.50 4.04 -12.75
N GLY A 321 -2.32 2.86 -13.33
CA GLY A 321 -1.87 1.66 -12.62
C GLY A 321 -0.54 1.87 -11.88
N PHE A 322 0.32 2.78 -12.34
CA PHE A 322 1.55 3.14 -11.64
C PHE A 322 1.30 4.00 -10.41
N THR A 323 0.39 4.98 -10.52
CA THR A 323 -0.12 5.74 -9.37
C THR A 323 -0.73 4.80 -8.35
N ASN A 324 -1.56 3.83 -8.78
CA ASN A 324 -2.17 2.84 -7.88
C ASN A 324 -1.13 1.94 -7.20
N ARG A 325 -0.13 1.49 -7.96
CA ARG A 325 0.99 0.73 -7.42
C ARG A 325 1.71 1.51 -6.32
N ARG A 326 2.03 2.79 -6.56
CA ARG A 326 2.71 3.65 -5.58
C ARG A 326 1.85 3.84 -4.32
N ARG A 327 0.55 4.10 -4.49
CA ARG A 327 -0.44 4.19 -3.40
C ARG A 327 -0.43 2.94 -2.53
N ILE A 328 -0.63 1.77 -3.12
CA ILE A 328 -0.69 0.50 -2.37
C ILE A 328 0.65 0.23 -1.69
N TRP A 329 1.75 0.53 -2.37
CA TRP A 329 3.09 0.44 -1.80
C TRP A 329 3.26 1.33 -0.57
N GLN A 330 2.78 2.57 -0.60
CA GLN A 330 2.83 3.50 0.53
C GLN A 330 1.98 3.01 1.71
N ILE A 331 0.78 2.48 1.45
CA ILE A 331 -0.06 1.86 2.50
C ILE A 331 0.71 0.74 3.21
N LEU A 332 1.47 -0.07 2.46
CA LEU A 332 2.27 -1.18 3.00
C LEU A 332 3.54 -0.70 3.73
N GLU A 333 4.19 0.37 3.27
CA GLU A 333 5.31 1.02 3.95
C GLU A 333 4.91 1.53 5.35
N GLU A 334 3.70 2.08 5.45
CA GLU A 334 3.15 2.67 6.67
C GLU A 334 2.41 1.67 7.55
N LEU A 335 2.20 0.45 7.06
CA LEU A 335 1.49 -0.61 7.78
C LEU A 335 2.31 -1.09 8.98
N HIS A 336 1.72 -1.02 10.18
CA HIS A 336 2.36 -1.48 11.41
C HIS A 336 1.62 -2.71 11.98
N PRO A 337 2.30 -3.82 12.31
CA PRO A 337 1.66 -4.97 12.94
C PRO A 337 1.26 -4.70 14.40
N ASP A 338 1.97 -3.80 15.09
CA ASP A 338 1.73 -3.46 16.51
C ASP A 338 0.65 -2.39 16.76
N VAL A 339 -0.26 -2.14 15.81
CA VAL A 339 -1.36 -1.18 16.02
C VAL A 339 -2.28 -1.72 17.12
N ALA A 340 -2.39 -0.97 18.23
CA ALA A 340 -3.35 -1.26 19.29
C ALA A 340 -4.79 -1.26 18.75
N LEU A 341 -5.70 -2.00 19.39
CA LEU A 341 -7.10 -1.89 19.02
C LEU A 341 -7.55 -0.48 19.37
N TRP A 342 -8.00 0.26 18.37
CA TRP A 342 -8.56 1.56 18.61
C TRP A 342 -9.86 1.42 19.41
N ARG A 343 -9.93 2.03 20.61
CA ARG A 343 -11.14 2.10 21.42
C ARG A 343 -11.62 3.54 21.47
N HIS A 344 -12.91 3.76 21.23
CA HIS A 344 -13.52 5.09 21.26
C HIS A 344 -13.33 5.84 22.61
N LYS A 345 -13.08 5.11 23.70
CA LYS A 345 -12.76 5.66 25.03
C LYS A 345 -11.40 6.35 25.12
N ASP A 346 -10.50 6.08 24.17
CA ASP A 346 -9.19 6.71 24.10
C ASP A 346 -9.25 8.09 23.41
N CYS A 347 -10.44 8.48 22.91
CA CYS A 347 -10.73 9.77 22.26
C CYS A 347 -11.82 10.58 23.01
N GLU A 348 -12.01 10.35 24.33
CA GLU A 348 -12.81 11.25 25.16
C GLU A 348 -11.99 12.52 25.46
N TRP A 349 -12.28 13.61 24.74
CA TRP A 349 -11.83 14.97 25.06
C TRP A 349 -12.94 15.76 25.77
#